data_AF-A0A5K7YXV8-F1
#
_entry.id   AF-A0A5K7YXV8-F1
#
_cell.length_a   1.000
_cell.length_b   1.000
_cell.length_c   1.000
_cell.angle_alpha   90.00
_cell.angle_beta   90.00
_cell.angle_gamma   90.00
#
_symmetry.space_group_name_H-M   'P 1'
#
loop_
_entity.id
_entity.type
_entity.pdbx_description
1 polymer ?
#
loop_
_entity_poly.entity_id
_entity_poly.type
_entity_poly.pdbx_seq_one_letter_code
_entity_poly.pdbx_strand_id
1 'polypeptide(L)'
;MSKRPEWWLYVLAKIWPITWKSARATQWPIVGGLVAKTALPLMSEKNFNVTHIPINKTISGPQSTYLPERVLEELIERSAHRVIIKRCTCRDERKCDNHSIELGCIQLGAGTEEIDPRIAHHVSKKQAIKHMHRCVEDGLVPMVGRVKVDNLIWGVKDRGRLLAVCFCCSCCCTVLNSGKYLPEEVARRIVRLKGLELTTDHQTCTLCKTCVDSCFMNALSIENGRIVRDDKKCKGCGLCVSLCPEKAISASIDSVDDAVEELQGRIRQRIDYESDFQTNEEQGMTSNKTFWILLMTGSIGLWALSVFGGQILFPESPLKAWGLFLALIVIHVSELPGTFKLGRELGLSPQRMLIKTMLYGFTWWVPLKKGIFDR
;
A
#
# COMPACT_ATOMS: atom_id res chain seq x y z
N MET A 1 14.35 2.41 -14.16
CA MET A 1 13.70 3.62 -14.68
C MET A 1 12.79 3.29 -15.86
N SER A 2 11.53 3.69 -15.77
CA SER A 2 10.52 3.58 -16.81
C SER A 2 10.90 4.43 -18.02
N LYS A 3 11.19 3.81 -19.17
CA LYS A 3 11.45 4.51 -20.44
C LYS A 3 10.15 4.78 -21.19
N ARG A 4 9.17 5.42 -20.55
CA ARG A 4 7.97 5.83 -21.26
C ARG A 4 8.27 7.05 -22.13
N PRO A 5 7.80 7.08 -23.39
CA PRO A 5 7.97 8.25 -24.24
C PRO A 5 7.30 9.48 -23.62
N GLU A 6 7.86 10.68 -23.81
CA GLU A 6 7.28 11.92 -23.24
C GLU A 6 5.83 12.15 -23.70
N TRP A 7 5.49 11.75 -24.93
CA TRP A 7 4.14 11.84 -25.48
C TRP A 7 3.10 11.01 -24.70
N TRP A 8 3.52 10.01 -23.92
CA TRP A 8 2.60 9.18 -23.13
C TRP A 8 1.77 10.00 -22.14
N LEU A 9 2.37 11.01 -21.51
CA LEU A 9 1.69 11.89 -20.57
C LEU A 9 0.69 12.80 -21.28
N TYR A 10 1.01 13.23 -22.51
CA TYR A 10 0.09 13.98 -23.35
C TYR A 10 -1.15 13.14 -23.69
N VAL A 11 -0.96 11.87 -24.04
CA VAL A 11 -2.07 10.94 -24.29
C VAL A 11 -2.89 10.70 -23.03
N LEU A 12 -2.26 10.45 -21.88
CA LEU A 12 -2.96 10.32 -20.60
C LEU A 12 -3.78 11.57 -20.26
N ALA A 13 -3.22 12.77 -20.46
CA ALA A 13 -3.94 14.02 -20.22
C ALA A 13 -5.20 14.17 -21.09
N LYS A 14 -5.17 13.66 -22.33
CA LYS A 14 -6.35 13.65 -23.22
C LYS A 14 -7.43 12.64 -22.80
N ILE A 15 -7.02 11.53 -22.18
CA ILE A 15 -7.92 10.46 -21.73
C ILE A 15 -8.45 10.76 -20.31
N TRP A 16 -7.75 11.55 -19.50
CA TRP A 16 -8.12 11.87 -18.11
C TRP A 16 -9.56 12.37 -17.92
N PRO A 17 -10.11 13.28 -18.76
CA PRO A 17 -11.49 13.75 -18.64
C PRO A 17 -12.54 12.63 -18.76
N ILE A 18 -12.20 11.52 -19.44
CA ILE A 18 -13.08 10.37 -19.60
C ILE A 18 -13.35 9.71 -18.25
N THR A 19 -12.37 9.67 -17.33
CA THR A 19 -12.52 9.04 -16.02
C THR A 19 -13.63 9.68 -15.17
N TRP A 20 -13.79 11.00 -15.26
CA TRP A 20 -14.86 11.71 -14.56
C TRP A 20 -16.22 11.56 -15.26
N LYS A 21 -16.24 11.59 -16.60
CA LYS A 21 -17.47 11.35 -17.38
C LYS A 21 -17.98 9.91 -17.18
N SER A 22 -17.09 8.92 -17.10
CA SER A 22 -17.46 7.53 -16.86
C SER A 22 -18.06 7.33 -15.47
N ALA A 23 -17.54 8.01 -14.45
CA ALA A 23 -18.12 7.95 -13.11
C ALA A 23 -19.56 8.50 -13.07
N ARG A 24 -19.88 9.56 -13.82
CA ARG A 24 -21.26 10.06 -13.95
C ARG A 24 -22.15 9.12 -14.75
N ALA A 25 -21.60 8.48 -15.78
CA ALA A 25 -22.34 7.55 -16.62
C ALA A 25 -22.80 6.28 -15.88
N THR A 26 -22.20 5.93 -14.73
CA THR A 26 -22.68 4.82 -13.88
C THR A 26 -24.11 5.05 -13.35
N GLN A 27 -24.55 6.31 -13.29
CA GLN A 27 -25.87 6.69 -12.82
C GLN A 27 -26.94 6.65 -13.91
N TRP A 28 -26.56 6.35 -15.16
CA TRP A 28 -27.53 6.31 -16.26
C TRP A 28 -28.32 4.99 -16.28
N PRO A 29 -29.66 5.03 -16.40
CA PRO A 29 -30.50 3.84 -16.23
C PRO A 29 -30.20 2.68 -17.18
N ILE A 30 -29.78 2.99 -18.41
CA ILE A 30 -29.63 1.99 -19.49
C ILE A 30 -28.19 1.49 -19.62
N VAL A 31 -27.21 2.41 -19.50
CA VAL A 31 -25.79 2.09 -19.74
C VAL A 31 -24.95 2.02 -18.46
N GLY A 32 -25.47 2.49 -17.33
CA GLY A 32 -24.71 2.62 -16.08
C GLY A 32 -24.23 1.29 -15.54
N GLY A 33 -25.04 0.23 -15.64
CA GLY A 33 -24.64 -1.13 -15.25
C GLY A 33 -23.49 -1.69 -16.07
N LEU A 34 -23.47 -1.43 -17.39
CA LEU A 34 -22.38 -1.84 -18.27
C LEU A 34 -21.10 -1.07 -17.97
N VAL A 35 -21.19 0.26 -17.80
CA VAL A 35 -20.06 1.12 -17.43
C VAL A 35 -19.47 0.68 -16.08
N ALA A 36 -20.31 0.44 -15.07
CA ALA A 36 -19.85 -0.06 -13.77
C ALA A 36 -19.16 -1.42 -13.90
N LYS A 37 -19.74 -2.38 -14.64
CA LYS A 37 -19.17 -3.72 -14.83
C LYS A 37 -17.80 -3.70 -15.52
N THR A 38 -17.58 -2.74 -16.44
CA THR A 38 -16.28 -2.58 -17.13
C THR A 38 -15.24 -1.85 -16.28
N ALA A 39 -15.64 -0.89 -15.45
CA ALA A 39 -14.74 -0.10 -14.61
C ALA A 39 -14.37 -0.80 -13.27
N LEU A 40 -15.28 -1.59 -12.70
CA LEU A 40 -15.10 -2.26 -11.39
C LEU A 40 -13.84 -3.13 -11.29
N PRO A 41 -13.43 -3.93 -12.31
CA PRO A 41 -12.18 -4.69 -12.26
C PRO A 41 -10.94 -3.81 -12.09
N LEU A 42 -10.92 -2.61 -12.68
CA LEU A 42 -9.81 -1.65 -12.53
C LEU A 42 -9.77 -1.03 -11.13
N MET A 43 -10.91 -0.96 -10.44
CA MET A 43 -11.04 -0.38 -9.10
C MET A 43 -11.24 -1.43 -8.01
N SER A 44 -10.96 -2.71 -8.27
CA SER A 44 -11.09 -3.82 -7.31
C SER A 44 -10.32 -3.57 -6.00
N GLU A 45 -10.59 -4.33 -4.94
CA GLU A 45 -9.91 -4.14 -3.64
C GLU A 45 -8.37 -4.26 -3.75
N LYS A 46 -7.90 -5.13 -4.63
CA LYS A 46 -6.47 -5.28 -4.96
C LYS A 46 -5.90 -4.06 -5.69
N ASN A 47 -6.74 -3.31 -6.40
CA ASN A 47 -6.35 -2.27 -7.34
C ASN A 47 -6.62 -0.84 -6.82
N PHE A 48 -7.55 -0.62 -5.89
CA PHE A 48 -7.86 0.69 -5.31
C PHE A 48 -8.30 0.57 -3.83
N ASN A 49 -7.52 1.14 -2.92
CA ASN A 49 -7.83 1.22 -1.49
C ASN A 49 -7.18 2.48 -0.91
N VAL A 50 -7.98 3.43 -0.44
CA VAL A 50 -7.50 4.75 0.00
C VAL A 50 -8.17 5.17 1.31
N THR A 51 -7.45 5.92 2.13
CA THR A 51 -7.95 6.55 3.36
C THR A 51 -7.68 8.05 3.30
N HIS A 52 -8.72 8.85 3.53
CA HIS A 52 -8.56 10.28 3.75
C HIS A 52 -8.09 10.54 5.18
N ILE A 53 -7.18 11.49 5.34
CA ILE A 53 -6.76 11.98 6.65
C ILE A 53 -7.31 13.40 6.81
N PRO A 54 -8.11 13.70 7.85
CA PRO A 54 -8.86 14.94 7.96
C PRO A 54 -7.98 16.16 8.23
N ILE A 55 -8.14 17.24 7.47
CA ILE A 55 -7.36 18.49 7.65
C ILE A 55 -7.81 19.31 8.89
N ASN A 56 -6.81 19.63 9.72
CA ASN A 56 -6.70 20.48 10.94
C ASN A 56 -7.93 21.20 11.55
N LYS A 57 -8.19 20.93 12.84
CA LYS A 57 -7.93 21.80 14.02
C LYS A 57 -8.12 20.97 15.30
N THR A 58 -7.26 21.20 16.30
CA THR A 58 -7.14 20.57 17.64
C THR A 58 -8.06 19.37 17.89
N ILE A 59 -7.53 18.15 17.77
CA ILE A 59 -8.18 16.99 18.39
C ILE A 59 -7.91 17.09 19.88
N SER A 60 -8.94 17.11 20.72
CA SER A 60 -8.79 17.19 22.17
C SER A 60 -7.92 16.03 22.69
N GLY A 61 -6.75 16.35 23.27
CA GLY A 61 -5.79 15.38 23.82
C GLY A 61 -4.44 16.01 24.22
N PRO A 62 -3.64 15.40 25.10
CA PRO A 62 -2.45 16.02 25.72
C PRO A 62 -1.22 16.22 24.80
N GLN A 63 -1.32 15.94 23.49
CA GLN A 63 -0.30 16.26 22.50
C GLN A 63 -0.96 16.79 21.23
N SER A 64 -1.00 18.12 21.09
CA SER A 64 -1.59 18.82 19.94
C SER A 64 -0.65 18.82 18.72
N THR A 65 -0.30 17.65 18.21
CA THR A 65 0.19 17.54 16.83
C THR A 65 -1.01 17.21 15.94
N TYR A 66 -1.06 17.81 14.75
CA TYR A 66 -2.10 17.54 13.78
C TYR A 66 -2.03 16.06 13.36
N LEU A 67 -3.10 15.29 13.60
CA LEU A 67 -3.20 13.88 13.24
C LEU A 67 -2.75 13.57 11.80
N PRO A 68 -3.10 14.38 10.77
CA PRO A 68 -2.55 14.22 9.43
C PRO A 68 -1.04 14.24 9.37
N GLU A 69 -0.41 15.19 10.06
CA GLU A 69 1.03 15.38 10.02
C GLU A 69 1.73 14.19 10.68
N ARG A 70 1.30 13.76 11.88
CA ARG A 70 1.86 12.57 12.54
C ARG A 70 1.75 11.31 11.68
N VAL A 71 0.57 11.04 11.13
CA VAL A 71 0.34 9.86 10.28
C VAL A 71 1.24 9.89 9.04
N LEU A 72 1.31 11.05 8.37
CA LEU A 72 2.05 11.18 7.13
C LEU A 72 3.57 11.20 7.35
N GLU A 73 4.05 11.86 8.39
CA GLU A 73 5.46 11.85 8.80
C GLU A 73 5.93 10.42 9.01
N GLU A 74 5.19 9.64 9.80
CA GLU A 74 5.52 8.24 10.09
C GLU A 74 5.64 7.39 8.81
N LEU A 75 4.71 7.56 7.85
CA LEU A 75 4.77 6.87 6.56
C LEU A 75 5.98 7.31 5.71
N ILE A 76 6.27 8.62 5.68
CA ILE A 76 7.40 9.19 4.94
C ILE A 76 8.74 8.72 5.53
N GLU A 77 8.81 8.64 6.86
CA GLU A 77 10.01 8.22 7.60
C GLU A 77 10.32 6.74 7.40
N ARG A 78 9.31 5.88 7.43
CA ARG A 78 9.43 4.43 7.24
C ARG A 78 9.68 4.01 5.80
N SER A 79 9.26 4.83 4.84
CA SER A 79 9.43 4.49 3.44
C SER A 79 10.90 4.26 3.10
N ALA A 80 11.21 3.31 2.22
CA ALA A 80 12.55 3.11 1.67
C ALA A 80 12.94 4.27 0.71
N HIS A 81 12.12 4.50 -0.32
CA HIS A 81 12.36 5.50 -1.36
C HIS A 81 11.16 6.47 -1.50
N ARG A 82 11.43 7.73 -1.85
CA ARG A 82 10.42 8.83 -1.92
C ARG A 82 10.58 9.65 -3.18
N VAL A 83 9.47 10.02 -3.81
CA VAL A 83 9.45 11.04 -4.87
C VAL A 83 8.26 11.99 -4.71
N ILE A 84 8.42 13.23 -5.16
CA ILE A 84 7.34 14.21 -5.31
C ILE A 84 7.04 14.37 -6.80
N ILE A 85 5.79 14.15 -7.21
CA ILE A 85 5.38 14.43 -8.59
C ILE A 85 5.39 15.95 -8.80
N LYS A 86 6.01 16.43 -9.89
CA LYS A 86 6.20 17.88 -10.15
C LYS A 86 4.89 18.64 -10.34
N ARG A 87 3.88 17.99 -10.92
CA ARG A 87 2.59 18.61 -11.27
C ARG A 87 1.44 17.69 -10.89
N CYS A 88 0.46 18.21 -10.16
CA CYS A 88 -0.76 17.50 -9.83
C CYS A 88 -1.66 17.38 -11.08
N THR A 89 -1.80 16.17 -11.62
CA THR A 89 -2.59 15.90 -12.84
C THR A 89 -4.01 16.46 -12.77
N CYS A 90 -4.69 16.32 -11.63
CA CYS A 90 -6.07 16.77 -11.46
C CYS A 90 -6.20 18.31 -11.52
N ARG A 91 -5.24 19.04 -10.91
CA ARG A 91 -5.26 20.50 -10.90
C ARG A 91 -4.79 21.09 -12.23
N ASP A 92 -3.81 20.45 -12.85
CA ASP A 92 -3.30 20.85 -14.16
C ASP A 92 -4.39 20.72 -15.24
N GLU A 93 -5.06 19.56 -15.29
CA GLU A 93 -6.16 19.30 -16.24
C GLU A 93 -7.31 20.29 -16.09
N ARG A 94 -7.68 20.63 -14.85
CA ARG A 94 -8.79 21.55 -14.55
C ARG A 94 -8.39 23.02 -14.47
N LYS A 95 -7.12 23.36 -14.70
CA LYS A 95 -6.58 24.72 -14.58
C LYS A 95 -6.97 25.35 -13.24
N CYS A 96 -6.54 24.72 -12.15
CA CYS A 96 -6.91 25.14 -10.80
C CYS A 96 -6.44 26.57 -10.50
N ASP A 97 -7.39 27.44 -10.13
CA ASP A 97 -7.10 28.82 -9.68
C ASP A 97 -6.86 28.92 -8.17
N ASN A 98 -7.26 27.90 -7.40
CA ASN A 98 -7.26 27.95 -5.93
C ASN A 98 -5.99 27.40 -5.28
N HIS A 99 -5.27 26.51 -5.96
CA HIS A 99 -4.11 25.81 -5.41
C HIS A 99 -3.04 25.62 -6.47
N SER A 100 -1.77 25.79 -6.10
CA SER A 100 -0.67 25.60 -7.04
C SER A 100 -0.63 24.18 -7.59
N ILE A 101 -0.48 24.03 -8.90
CA ILE A 101 -0.30 22.73 -9.56
C ILE A 101 1.00 22.03 -9.13
N GLU A 102 1.98 22.75 -8.57
CA GLU A 102 3.27 22.21 -8.14
C GLU A 102 3.21 21.49 -6.79
N LEU A 103 2.11 21.62 -6.05
CA LEU A 103 1.88 20.87 -4.80
C LEU A 103 1.48 19.42 -5.10
N GLY A 104 2.25 18.72 -5.92
CA GLY A 104 1.94 17.35 -6.39
C GLY A 104 1.96 16.30 -5.28
N CYS A 105 1.51 15.08 -5.63
CA CYS A 105 1.47 13.97 -4.68
C CYS A 105 2.89 13.48 -4.33
N ILE A 106 3.02 12.93 -3.12
CA ILE A 106 4.19 12.16 -2.72
C ILE A 106 3.91 10.70 -3.04
N GLN A 107 4.90 10.03 -3.64
CA GLN A 107 4.88 8.59 -3.84
C GLN A 107 5.98 7.97 -2.97
N LEU A 108 5.66 6.86 -2.33
CA LEU A 108 6.49 6.17 -1.35
C LEU A 108 6.75 4.72 -1.77
N GLY A 109 7.90 4.17 -1.38
CA GLY A 109 8.32 2.79 -1.61
C GLY A 109 9.28 2.61 -2.77
N ALA A 110 9.95 1.44 -2.83
CA ALA A 110 10.96 1.13 -3.83
C ALA A 110 10.47 1.20 -5.28
N GLY A 111 9.16 1.07 -5.53
CA GLY A 111 8.59 1.27 -6.87
C GLY A 111 8.85 2.68 -7.43
N THR A 112 9.10 3.66 -6.56
CA THR A 112 9.35 5.05 -6.97
C THR A 112 10.70 5.25 -7.67
N GLU A 113 11.66 4.32 -7.53
CA GLU A 113 12.92 4.33 -8.30
C GLU A 113 12.69 4.17 -9.81
N GLU A 114 11.56 3.58 -10.20
CA GLU A 114 11.19 3.44 -11.60
C GLU A 114 10.63 4.75 -12.19
N ILE A 115 10.24 5.74 -11.38
CA ILE A 115 9.60 6.99 -11.83
C ILE A 115 10.63 7.89 -12.50
N ASP A 116 10.25 8.55 -13.60
CA ASP A 116 11.15 9.38 -14.39
C ASP A 116 11.44 10.74 -13.70
N PRO A 117 12.71 11.14 -13.52
CA PRO A 117 13.09 12.43 -12.94
C PRO A 117 12.58 13.67 -13.70
N ARG A 118 12.17 13.52 -14.97
CA ARG A 118 11.51 14.59 -15.73
C ARG A 118 10.15 14.95 -15.15
N ILE A 119 9.43 14.00 -14.55
CA ILE A 119 8.08 14.21 -14.00
C ILE A 119 8.03 14.22 -12.48
N ALA A 120 9.09 13.80 -11.81
CA ALA A 120 9.16 13.75 -10.35
C ALA A 120 10.50 14.24 -9.81
N HIS A 121 10.50 14.74 -8.59
CA HIS A 121 11.69 15.02 -7.80
C HIS A 121 11.96 13.85 -6.87
N HIS A 122 13.12 13.22 -6.97
CA HIS A 122 13.59 12.26 -5.98
C HIS A 122 14.09 13.02 -4.76
N VAL A 123 13.55 12.71 -3.59
CA VAL A 123 13.71 13.57 -2.41
C VAL A 123 14.09 12.80 -1.17
N SER A 124 14.84 13.48 -0.30
CA SER A 124 15.10 13.04 1.07
C SER A 124 13.82 13.06 1.93
N LYS A 125 13.87 12.39 3.09
CA LYS A 125 12.82 12.44 4.13
C LYS A 125 12.44 13.87 4.48
N LYS A 126 13.44 14.71 4.80
CA LYS A 126 13.24 16.12 5.18
C LYS A 126 12.53 16.94 4.10
N GLN A 127 12.88 16.73 2.83
CA GLN A 127 12.23 17.41 1.71
C GLN A 127 10.78 16.94 1.51
N ALA A 128 10.51 15.64 1.65
CA ALA A 128 9.16 15.10 1.56
C ALA A 128 8.24 15.62 2.70
N ILE A 129 8.73 15.62 3.93
CA ILE A 129 8.01 16.17 5.10
C ILE A 129 7.72 17.66 4.90
N LYS A 130 8.73 18.45 4.48
CA LYS A 130 8.54 19.88 4.18
C LYS A 130 7.46 20.11 3.11
N HIS A 131 7.42 19.28 2.07
CA HIS A 131 6.39 19.37 1.03
C HIS A 131 5.01 18.99 1.56
N MET A 132 4.93 17.96 2.40
CA MET A 132 3.69 17.54 3.06
C MET A 132 3.09 18.67 3.90
N HIS A 133 3.87 19.34 4.75
CA HIS A 133 3.39 20.48 5.54
C HIS A 133 2.84 21.59 4.64
N ARG A 134 3.55 21.97 3.58
CA ARG A 134 3.07 23.00 2.63
C ARG A 134 1.71 22.62 2.02
N CYS A 135 1.50 21.35 1.69
CA CYS A 135 0.23 20.88 1.15
C CYS A 135 -0.90 20.95 2.19
N VAL A 136 -0.64 20.56 3.43
CA VAL A 136 -1.64 20.59 4.51
C VAL A 136 -1.97 22.04 4.91
N GLU A 137 -0.96 22.91 4.99
CA GLU A 137 -1.10 24.36 5.24
C GLU A 137 -1.91 25.08 4.16
N ASP A 138 -1.77 24.65 2.90
CA ASP A 138 -2.57 25.10 1.75
C ASP A 138 -4.04 24.63 1.82
N GLY A 139 -4.40 23.79 2.79
CA GLY A 139 -5.75 23.27 3.00
C GLY A 139 -6.10 22.07 2.11
N LEU A 140 -5.09 21.39 1.53
CA LEU A 140 -5.31 20.19 0.74
C LEU A 140 -5.55 18.98 1.63
N VAL A 141 -6.55 18.16 1.29
CA VAL A 141 -6.92 16.96 2.04
C VAL A 141 -6.01 15.79 1.69
N PRO A 142 -5.19 15.26 2.63
CA PRO A 142 -4.39 14.09 2.35
C PRO A 142 -5.25 12.85 2.13
N MET A 143 -4.83 12.05 1.15
CA MET A 143 -5.40 10.74 0.85
C MET A 143 -4.27 9.76 0.62
N VAL A 144 -4.22 8.72 1.44
CA VAL A 144 -3.15 7.72 1.44
C VAL A 144 -3.70 6.38 0.99
N GLY A 145 -2.99 5.68 0.11
CA GLY A 145 -3.28 4.27 -0.13
C GLY A 145 -2.76 3.72 -1.46
N ARG A 146 -3.26 2.54 -1.81
CA ARG A 146 -2.95 1.87 -3.07
C ARG A 146 -3.87 2.38 -4.16
N VAL A 147 -3.29 3.02 -5.16
CA VAL A 147 -3.98 3.48 -6.35
C VAL A 147 -3.28 2.83 -7.55
N LYS A 148 -3.70 1.64 -7.99
CA LYS A 148 -3.00 0.90 -9.06
C LYS A 148 -2.92 1.68 -10.37
N VAL A 149 -3.87 2.58 -10.62
CA VAL A 149 -3.78 3.46 -11.78
C VAL A 149 -2.54 4.35 -11.73
N ASP A 150 -1.98 4.66 -10.55
CA ASP A 150 -0.72 5.39 -10.41
C ASP A 150 0.47 4.62 -10.98
N ASN A 151 0.52 3.29 -10.82
CA ASN A 151 1.52 2.45 -11.48
C ASN A 151 1.47 2.63 -13.01
N LEU A 152 0.25 2.67 -13.56
CA LEU A 152 0.06 2.94 -14.98
C LEU A 152 0.44 4.38 -15.33
N ILE A 153 0.08 5.39 -14.53
CA ILE A 153 0.34 6.80 -14.88
C ILE A 153 1.85 7.09 -14.85
N TRP A 154 2.53 6.66 -13.78
CA TRP A 154 3.94 6.96 -13.53
C TRP A 154 4.91 5.97 -14.18
N GLY A 155 4.37 4.92 -14.80
CA GLY A 155 5.16 3.92 -15.51
C GLY A 155 5.89 2.92 -14.64
N VAL A 156 5.41 2.74 -13.41
CA VAL A 156 5.98 1.80 -12.44
C VAL A 156 5.34 0.42 -12.63
N LYS A 157 6.12 -0.64 -12.67
CA LYS A 157 5.56 -2.01 -12.67
C LYS A 157 4.85 -2.30 -11.34
N ASP A 158 3.63 -2.84 -11.40
CA ASP A 158 2.87 -3.15 -10.20
C ASP A 158 3.44 -4.39 -9.49
N ARG A 159 4.25 -4.14 -8.47
CA ARG A 159 4.81 -5.15 -7.56
C ARG A 159 4.30 -4.97 -6.14
N GLY A 160 3.26 -4.15 -5.95
CA GLY A 160 2.81 -3.76 -4.61
C GLY A 160 3.87 -2.99 -3.82
N ARG A 161 4.63 -2.10 -4.47
CA ARG A 161 5.71 -1.28 -3.83
C ARG A 161 5.59 0.22 -4.07
N LEU A 162 4.38 0.67 -4.38
CA LEU A 162 4.08 2.05 -4.66
C LEU A 162 2.88 2.47 -3.79
N LEU A 163 3.15 3.30 -2.79
CA LEU A 163 2.15 3.89 -1.92
C LEU A 163 1.98 5.36 -2.31
N ALA A 164 0.75 5.76 -2.60
CA ALA A 164 0.43 7.14 -2.98
C ALA A 164 -0.04 7.93 -1.76
N VAL A 165 0.49 9.16 -1.62
CA VAL A 165 0.01 10.20 -0.72
C VAL A 165 -0.42 11.38 -1.60
N CYS A 166 -1.72 11.45 -1.88
CA CYS A 166 -2.33 12.52 -2.65
C CYS A 166 -2.74 13.68 -1.74
N PHE A 167 -2.61 14.91 -2.25
CA PHE A 167 -3.07 16.13 -1.58
C PHE A 167 -4.23 16.71 -2.41
N CYS A 168 -5.44 16.37 -2.01
CA CYS A 168 -6.65 16.55 -2.79
C CYS A 168 -7.34 17.89 -2.46
N CYS A 169 -7.61 18.71 -3.47
CA CYS A 169 -8.51 19.87 -3.34
C CYS A 169 -9.94 19.50 -3.76
N SER A 170 -10.94 20.14 -3.13
CA SER A 170 -12.36 19.97 -3.46
C SER A 170 -12.70 20.43 -4.89
N CYS A 171 -12.00 21.46 -5.39
CA CYS A 171 -12.27 22.05 -6.70
C CYS A 171 -11.85 21.14 -7.88
N CYS A 172 -10.72 20.43 -7.77
CA CYS A 172 -10.15 19.73 -8.93
C CYS A 172 -9.95 18.22 -8.77
N CYS A 173 -9.82 17.68 -7.56
CA CYS A 173 -9.50 16.26 -7.39
C CYS A 173 -10.56 15.37 -8.04
N THR A 174 -10.15 14.46 -8.92
CA THR A 174 -11.07 13.55 -9.61
C THR A 174 -11.84 12.69 -8.61
N VAL A 175 -11.18 12.14 -7.59
CA VAL A 175 -11.82 11.29 -6.56
C VAL A 175 -12.89 12.06 -5.80
N LEU A 176 -12.59 13.27 -5.31
CA LEU A 176 -13.57 14.10 -4.62
C LEU A 176 -14.72 14.48 -5.57
N ASN A 177 -14.42 14.90 -6.79
CA ASN A 177 -15.45 15.30 -7.75
C ASN A 177 -16.30 14.14 -8.29
N SER A 178 -15.86 12.89 -8.13
CA SER A 178 -16.59 11.69 -8.54
C SER A 178 -17.26 10.92 -7.40
N GLY A 179 -16.89 11.17 -6.14
CA GLY A 179 -17.26 10.33 -4.99
C GLY A 179 -18.75 9.98 -4.92
N LYS A 180 -19.61 10.99 -5.05
CA LYS A 180 -21.08 10.86 -5.03
C LYS A 180 -21.70 10.05 -6.18
N TYR A 181 -20.91 9.71 -7.21
CA TYR A 181 -21.34 8.90 -8.35
C TYR A 181 -20.68 7.51 -8.36
N LEU A 182 -19.78 7.23 -7.41
CA LEU A 182 -19.11 5.94 -7.35
C LEU A 182 -20.12 4.84 -7.00
N PRO A 183 -20.04 3.67 -7.67
CA PRO A 183 -20.76 2.49 -7.20
C PRO A 183 -20.42 2.18 -5.75
N GLU A 184 -21.39 1.72 -4.96
CA GLU A 184 -21.24 1.45 -3.52
C GLU A 184 -20.02 0.55 -3.22
N GLU A 185 -19.76 -0.43 -4.08
CA GLU A 185 -18.59 -1.31 -3.98
C GLU A 185 -17.25 -0.56 -4.02
N VAL A 186 -17.15 0.48 -4.84
CA VAL A 186 -15.95 1.33 -4.95
C VAL A 186 -15.91 2.34 -3.80
N ALA A 187 -17.05 2.94 -3.45
CA ALA A 187 -17.15 3.89 -2.36
C ALA A 187 -16.71 3.28 -1.01
N ARG A 188 -16.99 1.99 -0.78
CA ARG A 188 -16.52 1.25 0.43
C ARG A 188 -15.01 1.07 0.51
N ARG A 189 -14.27 1.26 -0.60
CA ARG A 189 -12.79 1.19 -0.64
C ARG A 189 -12.12 2.50 -0.24
N ILE A 190 -12.90 3.56 -0.11
CA ILE A 190 -12.49 4.79 0.57
C ILE A 190 -12.83 4.56 2.05
N VAL A 191 -11.82 4.31 2.87
CA VAL A 191 -12.01 3.84 4.25
C VAL A 191 -11.70 4.98 5.20
N ARG A 192 -12.66 5.27 6.11
CA ARG A 192 -12.51 6.24 7.19
C ARG A 192 -11.48 5.74 8.20
N LEU A 193 -10.68 6.65 8.76
CA LEU A 193 -9.71 6.34 9.79
C LEU A 193 -10.40 5.77 11.05
N LYS A 194 -9.79 4.75 11.68
CA LYS A 194 -10.33 4.13 12.91
C LYS A 194 -10.41 5.16 14.03
N GLY A 195 -11.51 5.13 14.79
CA GLY A 195 -11.74 6.02 15.93
C GLY A 195 -12.02 7.48 15.56
N LEU A 196 -12.08 7.83 14.27
CA LEU A 196 -12.39 9.20 13.85
C LEU A 196 -13.90 9.45 13.93
N GLU A 197 -14.26 10.43 14.74
CA GLU A 197 -15.61 10.96 14.88
C GLU A 197 -15.65 12.41 14.40
N LEU A 198 -16.80 12.80 13.86
CA LEU A 198 -17.08 14.19 13.51
C LEU A 198 -18.35 14.59 14.27
N THR A 199 -18.38 15.70 14.98
CA THR A 199 -19.59 16.14 15.70
C THR A 199 -20.07 17.49 15.15
N THR A 200 -21.36 17.77 15.29
CA THR A 200 -21.94 19.06 14.90
C THR A 200 -22.61 19.70 16.11
N ASP A 201 -22.17 20.90 16.47
CA ASP A 201 -22.85 21.76 17.42
C ASP A 201 -24.04 22.43 16.74
N HIS A 202 -25.24 21.96 17.06
CA HIS A 202 -26.47 22.49 16.50
C HIS A 202 -26.89 23.85 17.08
N GLN A 203 -26.27 24.32 18.16
CA GLN A 203 -26.54 25.65 18.70
C GLN A 203 -25.80 26.73 17.91
N THR A 204 -24.56 26.43 17.51
CA THR A 204 -23.73 27.33 16.70
C THR A 204 -24.04 27.24 15.20
N CYS A 205 -24.63 26.13 14.74
CA CYS A 205 -24.94 25.91 13.33
C CYS A 205 -26.07 26.82 12.81
N THR A 206 -25.76 27.65 11.82
CA THR A 206 -26.73 28.55 11.14
C THR A 206 -27.47 27.89 9.98
N LEU A 207 -27.26 26.59 9.72
CA LEU A 207 -27.82 25.85 8.57
C LEU A 207 -27.50 26.49 7.19
N CYS A 208 -26.35 27.15 7.05
CA CYS A 208 -25.90 27.78 5.81
C CYS A 208 -25.63 26.82 4.63
N LYS A 209 -25.69 25.50 4.87
CA LYS A 209 -25.55 24.41 3.89
C LYS A 209 -24.17 24.21 3.26
N THR A 210 -23.18 25.06 3.53
CA THR A 210 -21.82 24.93 2.99
C THR A 210 -21.23 23.52 3.13
N CYS A 211 -21.41 22.87 4.29
CA CYS A 211 -20.92 21.50 4.52
C CYS A 211 -21.70 20.44 3.74
N VAL A 212 -23.00 20.64 3.54
CA VAL A 212 -23.88 19.74 2.77
C VAL A 212 -23.49 19.80 1.29
N ASP A 213 -23.39 21.01 0.74
CA ASP A 213 -23.13 21.22 -0.68
C ASP A 213 -21.71 20.79 -1.09
N SER A 214 -20.74 20.94 -0.18
CA SER A 214 -19.35 20.52 -0.40
C SER A 214 -19.09 19.03 -0.13
N CYS A 215 -20.06 18.29 0.42
CA CYS A 215 -19.87 16.89 0.77
C CYS A 215 -19.73 16.02 -0.48
N PHE A 216 -18.50 15.62 -0.78
CA PHE A 216 -18.16 14.88 -2.00
C PHE A 216 -18.76 13.48 -2.09
N MET A 217 -19.32 12.97 -0.98
CA MET A 217 -19.97 11.66 -0.85
C MET A 217 -21.49 11.75 -0.65
N ASN A 218 -22.08 12.96 -0.65
CA ASN A 218 -23.48 13.20 -0.27
C ASN A 218 -23.85 12.52 1.07
N ALA A 219 -22.96 12.64 2.06
CA ALA A 219 -23.11 12.04 3.38
C ALA A 219 -23.77 12.97 4.41
N LEU A 220 -24.07 14.21 4.05
CA LEU A 220 -24.70 15.21 4.93
C LEU A 220 -26.04 15.65 4.33
N SER A 221 -27.07 15.76 5.16
CA SER A 221 -28.42 16.23 4.84
C SER A 221 -28.91 17.22 5.90
N ILE A 222 -30.00 17.93 5.62
CA ILE A 222 -30.75 18.69 6.64
C ILE A 222 -32.07 17.98 6.88
N GLU A 223 -32.31 17.59 8.13
CA GLU A 223 -33.54 16.95 8.57
C GLU A 223 -33.99 17.60 9.87
N ASN A 224 -35.27 17.99 9.95
CA ASN A 224 -35.86 18.62 11.15
C ASN A 224 -35.04 19.80 11.71
N GLY A 225 -34.49 20.65 10.81
CA GLY A 225 -33.70 21.81 11.20
C GLY A 225 -32.32 21.48 11.76
N ARG A 226 -31.78 20.28 11.51
CA ARG A 226 -30.45 19.85 11.96
C ARG A 226 -29.66 19.23 10.82
N ILE A 227 -28.34 19.34 10.90
CA ILE A 227 -27.44 18.60 10.02
C ILE A 227 -27.44 17.13 10.46
N VAL A 228 -27.81 16.23 9.55
CA VAL A 228 -27.76 14.79 9.77
C VAL A 228 -26.67 14.19 8.89
N ARG A 229 -25.96 13.19 9.43
CA ARG A 229 -24.89 12.50 8.71
C ARG A 229 -25.23 11.03 8.50
N ASP A 230 -25.05 10.58 7.27
CA ASP A 230 -24.97 9.16 6.93
C ASP A 230 -23.54 8.66 7.14
N ASP A 231 -23.31 7.95 8.25
CA ASP A 231 -21.99 7.41 8.59
C ASP A 231 -21.52 6.30 7.65
N LYS A 232 -22.41 5.64 6.90
CA LYS A 232 -22.00 4.64 5.90
C LYS A 232 -21.33 5.32 4.70
N LYS A 233 -21.81 6.52 4.34
CA LYS A 233 -21.26 7.33 3.25
C LYS A 233 -20.10 8.21 3.70
N CYS A 234 -20.10 8.69 4.94
CA CYS A 234 -19.08 9.60 5.43
C CYS A 234 -17.69 8.92 5.47
N LYS A 235 -16.71 9.55 4.82
CA LYS A 235 -15.33 9.04 4.75
C LYS A 235 -14.36 9.76 5.70
N GLY A 236 -14.87 10.67 6.52
CA GLY A 236 -14.05 11.37 7.53
C GLY A 236 -12.98 12.29 6.93
N CYS A 237 -13.21 12.88 5.75
CA CYS A 237 -12.20 13.71 5.07
C CYS A 237 -11.95 15.08 5.73
N GLY A 238 -12.76 15.50 6.70
CA GLY A 238 -12.62 16.79 7.37
C GLY A 238 -13.01 18.03 6.55
N LEU A 239 -13.42 17.89 5.28
CA LEU A 239 -13.77 19.04 4.44
C LEU A 239 -14.88 19.91 5.06
N CYS A 240 -15.90 19.28 5.65
CA CYS A 240 -16.98 19.97 6.35
C CYS A 240 -16.50 20.78 7.57
N VAL A 241 -15.45 20.31 8.27
CA VAL A 241 -14.84 21.02 9.40
C VAL A 241 -14.13 22.27 8.88
N SER A 242 -13.32 22.11 7.83
CA SER A 242 -12.54 23.21 7.24
C SER A 242 -13.40 24.31 6.62
N LEU A 243 -14.55 23.96 6.04
CA LEU A 243 -15.41 24.90 5.31
C LEU A 243 -16.52 25.52 6.16
N CYS A 244 -16.70 25.10 7.41
CA CYS A 244 -17.78 25.63 8.25
C CYS A 244 -17.41 27.04 8.74
N PRO A 245 -18.10 28.12 8.29
CA PRO A 245 -17.77 29.47 8.72
C PRO A 245 -17.99 29.68 10.22
N GLU A 246 -19.02 29.03 10.77
CA GLU A 246 -19.38 29.08 12.19
C GLU A 246 -18.53 28.17 13.08
N LYS A 247 -17.66 27.34 12.49
CA LYS A 247 -16.89 26.30 13.20
C LYS A 247 -17.78 25.35 14.03
N ALA A 248 -19.02 25.15 13.58
CA ALA A 248 -20.01 24.30 14.24
C ALA A 248 -19.72 22.79 14.05
N ILE A 249 -18.72 22.39 13.26
CA ILE A 249 -18.36 20.99 13.05
C ILE A 249 -16.92 20.79 13.54
N SER A 250 -16.71 19.77 14.36
CA SER A 250 -15.39 19.39 14.89
C SER A 250 -15.07 17.93 14.59
N ALA A 251 -13.79 17.56 14.72
CA ALA A 251 -13.29 16.21 14.57
C ALA A 251 -12.60 15.76 15.85
N SER A 252 -12.85 14.52 16.27
CA SER A 252 -12.17 13.88 17.39
C SER A 252 -11.65 12.51 16.97
N ILE A 253 -10.58 12.05 17.62
CA ILE A 253 -10.09 10.68 17.46
C ILE A 253 -9.89 10.05 18.82
N ASP A 254 -10.36 8.81 18.99
CA ASP A 254 -10.26 8.11 20.26
C ASP A 254 -8.80 7.87 20.68
N SER A 255 -7.98 7.39 19.74
CA SER A 255 -6.55 7.14 19.91
C SER A 255 -5.83 7.39 18.60
N VAL A 256 -4.89 8.34 18.61
CA VAL A 256 -4.04 8.64 17.44
C VAL A 256 -3.18 7.44 17.09
N ASP A 257 -2.60 6.78 18.09
CA ASP A 257 -1.66 5.67 17.87
C ASP A 257 -2.40 4.43 17.33
N ASP A 258 -3.58 4.10 17.84
CA ASP A 258 -4.42 3.01 17.31
C ASP A 258 -4.83 3.26 15.86
N ALA A 259 -5.13 4.52 15.53
CA ALA A 259 -5.52 4.92 14.19
C ALA A 259 -4.36 4.81 13.20
N VAL A 260 -3.16 5.22 13.63
CA VAL A 260 -1.91 5.05 12.87
C VAL A 260 -1.62 3.56 12.68
N GLU A 261 -1.66 2.76 13.73
CA GLU A 261 -1.36 1.33 13.69
C GLU A 261 -2.33 0.56 12.78
N GLU A 262 -3.63 0.85 12.89
CA GLU A 262 -4.65 0.24 12.03
C GLU A 262 -4.45 0.60 10.55
N LEU A 263 -4.21 1.88 10.26
CA LEU A 263 -3.95 2.34 8.90
C LEU A 263 -2.69 1.69 8.32
N GLN A 264 -1.61 1.66 9.10
CA GLN A 264 -0.36 1.00 8.70
C GLN A 264 -0.58 -0.49 8.46
N GLY A 265 -1.34 -1.17 9.32
CA GLY A 265 -1.71 -2.57 9.15
C GLY A 265 -2.42 -2.81 7.81
N ARG A 266 -3.42 -1.99 7.47
CA ARG A 266 -4.12 -2.07 6.17
C ARG A 266 -3.22 -1.81 4.98
N ILE A 267 -2.29 -0.86 5.10
CA ILE A 267 -1.30 -0.53 4.06
C ILE A 267 -0.35 -1.70 3.86
N ARG A 268 0.25 -2.23 4.93
CA ARG A 268 1.24 -3.32 4.88
C ARG A 268 0.69 -4.63 4.33
N GLN A 269 -0.60 -4.90 4.53
CA GLN A 269 -1.27 -6.04 3.89
C GLN A 269 -1.29 -5.96 2.35
N ARG A 270 -1.08 -4.78 1.78
CA ARG A 270 -1.29 -4.51 0.34
C ARG A 270 -0.08 -3.94 -0.37
N ILE A 271 0.78 -3.22 0.35
CA ILE A 271 1.94 -2.51 -0.19
C ILE A 271 3.14 -2.69 0.74
N ASP A 272 4.25 -3.12 0.16
CA ASP A 272 5.57 -3.07 0.76
C ASP A 272 6.29 -1.79 0.33
N TYR A 273 6.18 -0.74 1.14
CA TYR A 273 6.79 0.57 0.90
C TYR A 273 8.02 0.84 1.77
N GLU A 274 8.32 -0.08 2.69
CA GLU A 274 9.40 0.03 3.68
C GLU A 274 10.68 -0.68 3.19
N SER A 275 10.57 -1.73 2.37
CA SER A 275 11.74 -2.46 1.85
C SER A 275 12.39 -1.79 0.64
N ASP A 276 13.72 -1.87 0.57
CA ASP A 276 14.51 -1.43 -0.59
C ASP A 276 14.42 -2.44 -1.76
N PHE A 277 14.59 -1.94 -3.00
CA PHE A 277 14.59 -2.75 -4.22
C PHE A 277 15.59 -3.92 -4.16
N GLN A 278 16.72 -3.72 -3.48
CA GLN A 278 17.84 -4.66 -3.42
C GLN A 278 17.61 -5.92 -2.55
N THR A 279 16.50 -6.02 -1.82
CA THR A 279 16.21 -7.21 -0.99
C THR A 279 15.62 -8.40 -1.76
N ASN A 280 15.50 -8.32 -3.09
CA ASN A 280 14.73 -9.31 -3.89
C ASN A 280 15.48 -10.04 -4.99
N GLU A 281 16.74 -9.73 -5.29
CA GLU A 281 17.51 -10.58 -6.21
C GLU A 281 17.86 -11.92 -5.57
N GLU A 282 18.02 -11.99 -4.25
CA GLU A 282 18.07 -13.27 -3.52
C GLU A 282 16.71 -14.01 -3.49
N GLN A 283 15.59 -13.28 -3.65
CA GLN A 283 14.26 -13.90 -3.64
C GLN A 283 13.87 -14.53 -4.98
N GLY A 284 14.43 -14.11 -6.13
CA GLY A 284 14.03 -14.67 -7.42
C GLY A 284 14.28 -16.18 -7.55
N MET A 285 15.44 -16.63 -7.08
CA MET A 285 15.79 -18.05 -7.11
C MET A 285 15.26 -18.79 -5.87
N THR A 286 15.38 -18.21 -4.67
CA THR A 286 14.98 -18.86 -3.42
C THR A 286 13.47 -18.83 -3.13
N SER A 287 12.64 -18.17 -3.95
CA SER A 287 11.18 -18.29 -3.93
C SER A 287 10.62 -19.26 -4.97
N ASN A 288 11.47 -19.77 -5.88
CA ASN A 288 11.04 -20.67 -6.96
C ASN A 288 10.97 -22.12 -6.46
N LYS A 289 9.78 -22.74 -6.60
CA LYS A 289 9.55 -24.14 -6.23
C LYS A 289 10.49 -25.11 -6.96
N THR A 290 10.75 -24.87 -8.25
CA THR A 290 11.63 -25.69 -9.10
C THR A 290 13.09 -25.62 -8.64
N PHE A 291 13.55 -24.46 -8.18
CA PHE A 291 14.91 -24.32 -7.64
C PHE A 291 15.13 -25.23 -6.44
N TRP A 292 14.20 -25.22 -5.47
CA TRP A 292 14.31 -26.06 -4.28
C TRP A 292 14.18 -27.55 -4.59
N ILE A 293 13.34 -27.93 -5.56
CA ILE A 293 13.23 -29.32 -6.02
C ILE A 293 14.57 -29.78 -6.63
N LEU A 294 15.18 -28.97 -7.51
CA LEU A 294 16.47 -29.30 -8.11
C LEU A 294 17.56 -29.42 -7.04
N LEU A 295 17.57 -28.53 -6.06
CA LEU A 295 18.52 -28.57 -4.95
C LEU A 295 18.34 -29.84 -4.09
N MET A 296 17.11 -30.23 -3.77
CA MET A 296 16.80 -31.47 -3.06
C MET A 296 17.26 -32.72 -3.85
N THR A 297 17.03 -32.74 -5.18
CA THR A 297 17.54 -33.83 -6.02
C THR A 297 19.06 -33.86 -6.06
N GLY A 298 19.71 -32.69 -6.06
CA GLY A 298 21.16 -32.55 -5.96
C GLY A 298 21.72 -33.08 -4.64
N SER A 299 21.01 -32.91 -3.52
CA SER A 299 21.42 -33.45 -2.21
C SER A 299 21.55 -34.98 -2.21
N ILE A 300 20.65 -35.69 -2.91
CA ILE A 300 20.77 -37.15 -3.08
C ILE A 300 22.03 -37.49 -3.90
N GLY A 301 22.30 -36.74 -4.96
CA GLY A 301 23.53 -36.89 -5.75
C GLY A 301 24.80 -36.63 -4.92
N LEU A 302 24.75 -35.67 -4.00
CA LEU A 302 25.86 -35.35 -3.11
C LEU A 302 26.16 -36.49 -2.12
N TRP A 303 25.13 -37.18 -1.60
CA TRP A 303 25.33 -38.41 -0.82
C TRP A 303 26.06 -39.48 -1.63
N ALA A 304 25.60 -39.76 -2.85
CA ALA A 304 26.26 -40.73 -3.72
C ALA A 304 27.72 -40.33 -4.03
N LEU A 305 27.96 -39.07 -4.35
CA LEU A 305 29.31 -38.56 -4.61
C LEU A 305 30.21 -38.63 -3.36
N SER A 306 29.66 -38.38 -2.18
CA SER A 306 30.41 -38.48 -0.92
C SER A 306 30.84 -39.91 -0.58
N VAL A 307 30.02 -40.90 -0.97
CA VAL A 307 30.33 -42.32 -0.77
C VAL A 307 31.28 -42.82 -1.85
N PHE A 308 30.97 -42.64 -3.13
CA PHE A 308 31.74 -43.21 -4.23
C PHE A 308 32.92 -42.34 -4.67
N GLY A 309 32.73 -41.03 -4.73
CA GLY A 309 33.78 -40.08 -5.13
C GLY A 309 34.95 -40.06 -4.15
N GLY A 310 34.68 -40.21 -2.85
CA GLY A 310 35.72 -40.35 -1.84
C GLY A 310 36.59 -41.60 -2.03
N GLN A 311 35.99 -42.74 -2.40
CA GLN A 311 36.73 -43.98 -2.68
C GLN A 311 37.59 -43.87 -3.95
N ILE A 312 37.09 -43.13 -4.96
CA ILE A 312 37.83 -42.91 -6.21
C ILE A 312 39.01 -41.95 -5.99
N LEU A 313 38.82 -40.89 -5.21
CA LEU A 313 39.85 -39.86 -4.99
C LEU A 313 40.90 -40.28 -3.96
N PHE A 314 40.54 -41.15 -3.00
CA PHE A 314 41.42 -41.57 -1.91
C PHE A 314 41.40 -43.10 -1.69
N PRO A 315 41.77 -43.90 -2.70
CA PRO A 315 41.64 -45.37 -2.65
C PRO A 315 42.47 -46.01 -1.54
N GLU A 316 43.59 -45.39 -1.15
CA GLU A 316 44.50 -45.93 -0.13
C GLU A 316 44.24 -45.42 1.29
N SER A 317 43.24 -44.54 1.49
CA SER A 317 42.98 -43.93 2.80
C SER A 317 41.49 -43.96 3.14
N PRO A 318 41.01 -44.98 3.87
CA PRO A 318 39.61 -45.09 4.26
C PRO A 318 39.10 -43.87 5.01
N LEU A 319 39.92 -43.30 5.91
CA LEU A 319 39.55 -42.10 6.67
C LEU A 319 39.32 -40.88 5.77
N LYS A 320 40.15 -40.68 4.73
CA LYS A 320 39.95 -39.58 3.77
C LYS A 320 38.80 -39.88 2.81
N ALA A 321 38.65 -41.14 2.40
CA ALA A 321 37.57 -41.58 1.52
C ALA A 321 36.18 -41.38 2.13
N TRP A 322 36.04 -41.54 3.45
CA TRP A 322 34.77 -41.34 4.16
C TRP A 322 34.60 -39.94 4.77
N GLY A 323 35.62 -39.08 4.70
CA GLY A 323 35.62 -37.77 5.37
C GLY A 323 34.45 -36.87 4.96
N LEU A 324 34.15 -36.78 3.66
CA LEU A 324 33.04 -35.97 3.15
C LEU A 324 31.67 -36.53 3.58
N PHE A 325 31.50 -37.85 3.56
CA PHE A 325 30.27 -38.52 4.00
C PHE A 325 30.00 -38.28 5.50
N LEU A 326 31.02 -38.41 6.34
CA LEU A 326 30.91 -38.15 7.77
C LEU A 326 30.61 -36.68 8.06
N ALA A 327 31.22 -35.75 7.31
CA ALA A 327 30.92 -34.32 7.43
C ALA A 327 29.46 -34.01 7.08
N LEU A 328 28.91 -34.62 6.03
CA LEU A 328 27.49 -34.46 5.66
C LEU A 328 26.56 -35.01 6.74
N ILE A 329 26.88 -36.16 7.36
CA ILE A 329 26.10 -36.68 8.50
C ILE A 329 26.07 -35.66 9.63
N VAL A 330 27.23 -35.10 10.02
CA VAL A 330 27.32 -34.13 11.12
C VAL A 330 26.47 -32.88 10.81
N ILE A 331 26.55 -32.36 9.58
CA ILE A 331 25.76 -31.21 9.15
C ILE A 331 24.26 -31.53 9.27
N HIS A 332 23.79 -32.64 8.71
CA HIS A 332 22.37 -32.99 8.73
C HIS A 332 21.86 -33.26 10.17
N VAL A 333 22.66 -33.89 11.03
CA VAL A 333 22.33 -34.08 12.44
C VAL A 333 22.23 -32.74 13.18
N SER A 334 23.10 -31.78 12.87
CA SER A 334 23.06 -30.44 13.49
C SER A 334 21.79 -29.66 13.16
N GLU A 335 21.09 -30.00 12.08
CA GLU A 335 19.83 -29.36 11.69
C GLU A 335 18.59 -29.93 12.41
N LEU A 336 18.71 -31.11 13.04
CA LEU A 336 17.59 -31.79 13.69
C LEU A 336 16.85 -30.92 14.71
N PRO A 337 17.50 -30.16 15.61
CA PRO A 337 16.79 -29.30 16.56
C PRO A 337 15.85 -28.28 15.88
N GLY A 338 16.29 -27.68 14.77
CA GLY A 338 15.49 -26.73 13.99
C GLY A 338 14.32 -27.41 13.29
N THR A 339 14.56 -28.58 12.70
CA THR A 339 13.51 -29.33 11.98
C THR A 339 12.45 -29.94 12.91
N PHE A 340 12.83 -30.42 14.09
CA PHE A 340 11.86 -30.90 15.09
C PHE A 340 11.02 -29.76 15.66
N LYS A 341 11.59 -28.56 15.84
CA LYS A 341 10.81 -27.37 16.24
C LYS A 341 9.76 -27.04 15.18
N LEU A 342 10.15 -26.94 13.92
CA LEU A 342 9.25 -26.69 12.79
C LEU A 342 8.19 -27.80 12.63
N GLY A 343 8.58 -29.06 12.79
CA GLY A 343 7.68 -30.21 12.70
C GLY A 343 6.56 -30.17 13.74
N ARG A 344 6.86 -29.75 14.98
CA ARG A 344 5.84 -29.54 16.03
C ARG A 344 4.84 -28.44 15.67
N GLU A 345 5.32 -27.33 15.11
CA GLU A 345 4.47 -26.20 14.68
C GLU A 345 3.54 -26.59 13.51
N LEU A 346 3.98 -27.51 12.64
CA LEU A 346 3.24 -27.91 11.44
C LEU A 346 2.45 -29.22 11.60
N GLY A 347 2.54 -29.91 12.75
CA GLY A 347 1.86 -31.18 13.01
C GLY A 347 2.46 -32.38 12.27
N LEU A 348 3.76 -32.36 11.98
CA LEU A 348 4.46 -33.41 11.23
C LEU A 348 5.06 -34.47 12.18
N SER A 349 5.08 -35.74 11.76
CA SER A 349 5.59 -36.82 12.61
C SER A 349 7.12 -36.76 12.80
N PRO A 350 7.66 -37.09 13.99
CA PRO A 350 9.09 -37.08 14.26
C PRO A 350 9.91 -37.94 13.27
N GLN A 351 9.36 -39.09 12.88
CA GLN A 351 9.98 -39.99 11.89
C GLN A 351 10.14 -39.33 10.52
N ARG A 352 9.12 -38.59 10.06
CA ARG A 352 9.19 -37.85 8.79
C ARG A 352 10.24 -36.74 8.84
N MET A 353 10.41 -36.08 9.99
CA MET A 353 11.45 -35.05 10.16
C MET A 353 12.83 -35.66 10.07
N LEU A 354 13.07 -36.76 10.79
CA LEU A 354 14.36 -37.45 10.77
C LEU A 354 14.72 -37.91 9.35
N ILE A 355 13.81 -38.61 8.66
CA ILE A 355 14.05 -39.13 7.31
C ILE A 355 14.34 -37.99 6.33
N LYS A 356 13.49 -36.95 6.31
CA LYS A 356 13.67 -35.84 5.36
C LYS A 356 14.95 -35.04 5.65
N THR A 357 15.28 -34.79 6.92
CA THR A 357 16.51 -34.07 7.29
C THR A 357 17.75 -34.88 6.92
N MET A 358 17.75 -36.21 7.12
CA MET A 358 18.89 -37.03 6.69
C MET A 358 19.04 -37.07 5.17
N LEU A 359 17.94 -37.14 4.41
CA LEU A 359 17.99 -37.21 2.96
C LEU A 359 18.32 -35.87 2.29
N TYR A 360 17.74 -34.78 2.79
CA TYR A 360 17.72 -33.50 2.08
C TYR A 360 18.32 -32.32 2.86
N GLY A 361 18.59 -32.48 4.17
CA GLY A 361 19.13 -31.39 5.00
C GLY A 361 18.28 -30.13 4.91
N PHE A 362 18.92 -28.96 4.82
CA PHE A 362 18.20 -27.68 4.80
C PHE A 362 17.30 -27.49 3.59
N THR A 363 17.54 -28.23 2.51
CA THR A 363 16.90 -28.03 1.22
C THR A 363 15.41 -28.39 1.22
N TRP A 364 14.93 -29.16 2.20
CA TRP A 364 13.50 -29.47 2.32
C TRP A 364 12.77 -28.58 3.35
N TRP A 365 13.38 -28.26 4.49
CA TRP A 365 12.68 -27.58 5.59
C TRP A 365 12.75 -26.05 5.51
N VAL A 366 13.79 -25.48 4.87
CA VAL A 366 13.86 -24.04 4.59
C VAL A 366 12.72 -23.57 3.66
N PRO A 367 12.45 -24.21 2.50
CA PRO A 367 11.32 -23.82 1.65
C PRO A 367 9.97 -24.08 2.32
N LEU A 368 9.86 -25.12 3.15
CA LEU A 368 8.65 -25.37 3.95
C LEU A 368 8.40 -24.23 4.97
N LYS A 369 9.44 -23.81 5.70
CA LYS A 369 9.37 -22.67 6.62
C LYS A 369 9.02 -21.35 5.91
N LYS A 370 9.46 -21.18 4.67
CA LYS A 370 9.17 -20.01 3.83
C LYS A 370 7.79 -20.07 3.14
N GLY A 371 7.01 -21.14 3.32
CA GLY A 371 5.69 -21.29 2.69
C GLY A 371 5.75 -21.54 1.18
N ILE A 372 6.88 -22.04 0.66
CA ILE A 372 7.07 -22.37 -0.78
C ILE A 372 6.56 -23.77 -1.08
N PHE A 373 6.72 -24.69 -0.13
CA PHE A 373 6.16 -26.04 -0.17
C PHE A 373 4.98 -26.16 0.78
N ASP A 374 3.99 -26.92 0.35
CA ASP A 374 2.88 -27.36 1.20
C ASP A 374 3.35 -28.44 2.19
N ARG A 375 2.59 -28.63 3.27
CA ARG A 375 2.91 -29.52 4.40
C ARG A 375 3.07 -30.99 4.01
#